data_AF-A0A2M9N0B2-F1
#
_entry.id   AF-A0A2M9N0B2-F1
#
_cell.length_a   1.000
_cell.length_b   1.000
_cell.length_c   1.000
_cell.angle_alpha   90.00
_cell.angle_beta   90.00
_cell.angle_gamma   90.00
#
_symmetry.space_group_name_H-M   'P 1'
#
loop_
_entity.id
_entity.type
_entity.pdbx_description
1 polymer ?
#
loop_
_entity_poly.entity_id
_entity_poly.type
_entity_poly.pdbx_seq_one_letter_code
_entity_poly.pdbx_strand_id
1 'polypeptide(L)'
;MRINVKRLPSLHEAYGNSFKIGAAVNPITMVTQKELLAHHFNSVTAENEMKFERLHPSEEVYTFDQADQIVSFAKSNGMAVRGHTLVWHNQTPEWVFQNSSGGKAGRELVLARMKAHIHEVVGRYRGDIYAWDVVNEAIADSGSELLRSSPWLASIGEDFIAKAFEYAHEADPQALLFYNDYNESVPEKREKIYALLKSLKEQDVPIHGVGLQAHWNLEFPSLDDIRRAIERYASLGLMLHITELDVSVFAHEDKRTDLAAPTEEMLERQAERYGQLFRLLKEYSGSIASVTFWGAADDYTWLDHFPVRGRKNWPFVFDENHLPKESYWNLLKEANPETTFQDVRS
;
A
#
# COMPACT_ATOMS: atom_id res chain seq x y z
N MET A 1 4.14 11.07 30.93
CA MET A 1 3.45 12.32 30.57
C MET A 1 2.85 12.09 29.19
N ARG A 2 1.52 12.11 29.01
CA ARG A 2 0.93 11.87 27.67
C ARG A 2 1.18 13.12 26.83
N ILE A 3 2.01 13.01 25.79
CA ILE A 3 2.12 14.09 24.79
C ILE A 3 0.75 14.24 24.13
N ASN A 4 0.28 15.47 24.02
CA ASN A 4 -0.93 15.76 23.25
C ASN A 4 -0.57 15.72 21.77
N VAL A 5 -0.96 14.66 21.06
CA VAL A 5 -0.70 14.47 19.61
C VAL A 5 -1.02 15.72 18.80
N LYS A 6 -2.07 16.46 19.19
CA LYS A 6 -2.48 17.70 18.50
C LYS A 6 -1.49 18.85 18.59
N ARG A 7 -0.46 18.77 19.45
CA ARG A 7 0.62 19.77 19.54
C ARG A 7 1.80 19.44 18.62
N LEU A 8 1.85 18.24 18.08
CA LEU A 8 2.88 17.83 17.14
C LEU A 8 2.56 18.37 15.74
N PRO A 9 3.55 18.76 14.92
CA PRO A 9 3.32 19.10 13.51
C PRO A 9 2.60 17.96 12.76
N SER A 10 1.53 18.27 12.03
CA SER A 10 0.85 17.25 11.23
C SER A 10 1.71 16.83 10.04
N LEU A 11 1.75 15.52 9.76
CA LEU A 11 2.51 14.99 8.62
C LEU A 11 1.88 15.41 7.29
N HIS A 12 0.57 15.25 7.15
CA HIS A 12 -0.13 15.61 5.93
C HIS A 12 -0.09 17.12 5.64
N GLU A 13 -0.03 17.97 6.66
CA GLU A 13 0.13 19.41 6.46
C GLU A 13 1.55 19.76 6.02
N ALA A 14 2.56 19.15 6.66
CA ALA A 14 3.97 19.37 6.32
C ALA A 14 4.30 18.99 4.87
N TYR A 15 3.67 17.94 4.33
CA TYR A 15 3.82 17.50 2.94
C TYR A 15 2.68 17.94 2.01
N GLY A 16 1.80 18.85 2.43
CA GLY A 16 0.59 19.21 1.69
C GLY A 16 0.82 19.77 0.28
N ASN A 17 2.00 20.35 0.02
CA ASN A 17 2.42 20.83 -1.30
C ASN A 17 3.18 19.79 -2.13
N SER A 18 3.35 18.57 -1.62
CA SER A 18 4.11 17.49 -2.25
C SER A 18 3.23 16.29 -2.59
N PHE A 19 2.58 15.68 -1.59
CA PHE A 19 1.75 14.48 -1.78
C PHE A 19 0.82 14.25 -0.59
N LYS A 20 -0.18 13.38 -0.77
CA LYS A 20 -0.99 12.86 0.35
C LYS A 20 -0.13 12.03 1.30
N ILE A 21 -0.49 12.03 2.58
CA ILE A 21 0.09 11.16 3.61
C ILE A 21 -1.00 10.22 4.10
N GLY A 22 -0.82 8.92 3.88
CA GLY A 22 -1.81 7.90 4.22
C GLY A 22 -1.34 6.89 5.26
N ALA A 23 -2.31 6.17 5.84
CA ALA A 23 -2.05 5.01 6.69
C ALA A 23 -2.99 3.84 6.33
N ALA A 24 -2.48 2.62 6.38
CA ALA A 24 -3.32 1.43 6.42
C ALA A 24 -4.04 1.33 7.78
N VAL A 25 -5.33 1.00 7.74
CA VAL A 25 -6.20 0.92 8.92
C VAL A 25 -7.08 -0.32 8.86
N ASN A 26 -7.57 -0.72 10.03
CA ASN A 26 -8.59 -1.73 10.22
C ASN A 26 -9.54 -1.30 11.37
N PRO A 27 -10.64 -2.02 11.66
CA PRO A 27 -11.58 -1.62 12.70
C PRO A 27 -10.97 -1.46 14.11
N ILE A 28 -9.88 -2.17 14.41
CA ILE A 28 -9.19 -2.06 15.70
C ILE A 28 -8.35 -0.77 15.73
N THR A 29 -7.50 -0.55 14.73
CA THR A 29 -6.58 0.60 14.70
C THR A 29 -7.31 1.94 14.53
N MET A 30 -8.46 1.97 13.85
CA MET A 30 -9.33 3.16 13.81
C MET A 30 -9.84 3.59 15.19
N VAL A 31 -9.87 2.68 16.16
CA VAL A 31 -10.25 2.97 17.55
C VAL A 31 -9.00 3.24 18.39
N THR A 32 -8.01 2.35 18.36
CA THR A 32 -6.83 2.45 19.24
C THR A 32 -5.90 3.59 18.85
N GLN A 33 -5.76 3.89 17.56
CA GLN A 33 -4.86 4.92 17.01
C GLN A 33 -5.64 6.13 16.46
N LYS A 34 -6.92 6.30 16.85
CA LYS A 34 -7.83 7.31 16.29
C LYS A 34 -7.25 8.73 16.23
N GLU A 35 -6.68 9.19 17.34
CA GLU A 35 -6.16 10.56 17.45
C GLU A 35 -4.93 10.76 16.55
N LEU A 36 -4.08 9.75 16.44
CA LEU A 36 -2.90 9.75 15.58
C LEU A 36 -3.31 9.79 14.09
N LEU A 37 -4.26 8.91 13.72
CA LEU A 37 -4.82 8.83 12.37
C LEU A 37 -5.43 10.17 11.95
N ALA A 38 -6.35 10.70 12.76
CA ALA A 38 -7.08 11.94 12.47
C ALA A 38 -6.19 13.18 12.41
N HIS A 39 -5.05 13.18 13.10
CA HIS A 39 -4.15 14.35 13.15
C HIS A 39 -3.09 14.33 12.05
N HIS A 40 -2.48 13.18 11.76
CA HIS A 40 -1.31 13.12 10.87
C HIS A 40 -1.61 12.72 9.43
N PHE A 41 -2.74 12.08 9.14
CA PHE A 41 -3.00 11.45 7.84
C PHE A 41 -4.22 12.06 7.13
N ASN A 42 -4.16 12.16 5.80
CA ASN A 42 -5.25 12.65 4.95
C ASN A 42 -5.69 11.63 3.88
N SER A 43 -5.23 10.39 4.00
CA SER A 43 -5.68 9.24 3.21
C SER A 43 -5.66 7.97 4.06
N VAL A 44 -6.53 7.01 3.75
CA VAL A 44 -6.50 5.68 4.37
C VAL A 44 -6.59 4.57 3.33
N THR A 45 -6.07 3.40 3.70
CA THR A 45 -6.24 2.14 2.96
C THR A 45 -6.76 1.09 3.94
N ALA A 46 -7.73 0.27 3.55
CA ALA A 46 -8.11 -0.88 4.37
C ALA A 46 -7.00 -1.95 4.31
N GLU A 47 -6.41 -2.33 5.44
CA GLU A 47 -5.30 -3.30 5.48
C GLU A 47 -5.74 -4.67 4.95
N ASN A 48 -6.97 -5.09 5.28
CA ASN A 48 -7.52 -6.38 4.82
C ASN A 48 -8.99 -6.31 4.39
N GLU A 49 -9.76 -5.39 4.93
CA GLU A 49 -11.23 -5.41 4.90
C GLU A 49 -11.82 -5.17 3.51
N MET A 50 -11.01 -4.73 2.55
CA MET A 50 -11.37 -4.56 1.14
C MET A 50 -10.72 -5.60 0.20
N LYS A 51 -10.04 -6.62 0.74
CA LYS A 51 -9.55 -7.76 -0.06
C LYS A 51 -10.72 -8.67 -0.44
N PHE A 52 -10.57 -9.41 -1.54
CA PHE A 52 -11.65 -10.21 -2.13
C PHE A 52 -12.36 -11.10 -1.10
N GLU A 53 -11.62 -11.89 -0.31
CA GLU A 53 -12.23 -12.79 0.69
C GLU A 53 -13.04 -12.07 1.78
N ARG A 54 -12.75 -10.79 2.04
CA ARG A 54 -13.45 -9.99 3.05
C ARG A 54 -14.69 -9.32 2.49
N LEU A 55 -14.72 -9.03 1.20
CA LEU A 55 -15.87 -8.42 0.54
C LEU A 55 -16.82 -9.44 -0.06
N HIS A 56 -16.31 -10.55 -0.60
CA HIS A 56 -17.08 -11.52 -1.39
C HIS A 56 -16.71 -12.97 -1.02
N PRO A 57 -16.96 -13.38 0.24
CA PRO A 57 -16.51 -14.67 0.79
C PRO A 57 -17.13 -15.90 0.09
N SER A 58 -18.31 -15.76 -0.50
CA SER A 58 -18.98 -16.82 -1.28
C SER A 58 -19.77 -16.21 -2.43
N GLU A 59 -20.02 -16.98 -3.50
CA GLU A 59 -20.54 -16.49 -4.80
C GLU A 59 -21.72 -15.52 -4.70
N GLU A 60 -22.68 -15.79 -3.82
CA GLU A 60 -23.92 -15.01 -3.68
C GLU A 60 -23.92 -14.08 -2.45
N VAL A 61 -22.79 -13.90 -1.75
CA VAL A 61 -22.74 -13.17 -0.47
C VAL A 61 -21.64 -12.11 -0.50
N TYR A 62 -22.03 -10.85 -0.31
CA TYR A 62 -21.12 -9.76 -0.04
C TYR A 62 -21.18 -9.30 1.42
N THR A 63 -20.04 -8.92 1.97
CA THR A 63 -19.89 -8.45 3.36
C THR A 63 -19.16 -7.12 3.42
N PHE A 64 -19.92 -6.02 3.35
CA PHE A 64 -19.36 -4.66 3.27
C PHE A 64 -19.19 -3.95 4.61
N ASP A 65 -19.73 -4.47 5.71
CA ASP A 65 -19.84 -3.74 6.98
C ASP A 65 -18.52 -3.13 7.48
N GLN A 66 -17.42 -3.87 7.40
CA GLN A 66 -16.11 -3.39 7.88
C GLN A 66 -15.49 -2.36 6.93
N ALA A 67 -15.63 -2.57 5.62
CA ALA A 67 -15.16 -1.62 4.62
C ALA A 67 -15.98 -0.31 4.65
N ASP A 68 -17.30 -0.39 4.86
CA ASP A 68 -18.18 0.76 5.05
C ASP A 68 -17.81 1.56 6.32
N GLN A 69 -17.41 0.88 7.40
CA GLN A 69 -16.90 1.53 8.61
C GLN A 69 -15.62 2.34 8.32
N ILE A 70 -14.69 1.78 7.53
CA ILE A 70 -13.45 2.47 7.14
C ILE A 70 -13.74 3.67 6.25
N VAL A 71 -14.60 3.53 5.24
CA VAL A 71 -15.00 4.66 4.37
C VAL A 71 -15.70 5.75 5.18
N SER A 72 -16.57 5.37 6.12
CA SER A 72 -17.26 6.31 7.01
C SER A 72 -16.29 7.05 7.93
N PHE A 73 -15.31 6.33 8.50
CA PHE A 73 -14.24 6.94 9.29
C PHE A 73 -13.46 7.97 8.47
N ALA A 74 -13.04 7.60 7.24
CA ALA A 74 -12.30 8.48 6.35
C ALA A 74 -13.09 9.76 6.05
N LYS A 75 -14.35 9.62 5.63
CA LYS A 75 -15.25 10.76 5.37
C LYS A 75 -15.41 11.67 6.57
N SER A 76 -15.62 11.10 7.76
CA SER A 76 -15.83 11.89 8.99
C SER A 76 -14.59 12.71 9.40
N ASN A 77 -13.40 12.32 8.93
CA ASN A 77 -12.14 13.02 9.18
C ASN A 77 -11.59 13.74 7.93
N GLY A 78 -12.36 13.84 6.84
CA GLY A 78 -11.92 14.51 5.61
C GLY A 78 -10.76 13.83 4.89
N MET A 79 -10.61 12.51 5.05
CA MET A 79 -9.56 11.71 4.44
C MET A 79 -10.02 11.10 3.11
N ALA A 80 -9.08 10.98 2.17
CA ALA A 80 -9.28 10.18 0.96
C ALA A 80 -9.21 8.67 1.28
N VAL A 81 -9.76 7.82 0.41
CA VAL A 81 -9.66 6.35 0.55
C VAL A 81 -9.04 5.75 -0.70
N ARG A 82 -8.02 4.91 -0.51
CA ARG A 82 -7.51 3.99 -1.53
C ARG A 82 -8.15 2.62 -1.33
N GLY A 83 -8.75 2.07 -2.38
CA GLY A 83 -9.30 0.72 -2.36
C GLY A 83 -8.21 -0.31 -2.63
N HIS A 84 -8.06 -1.27 -1.72
CA HIS A 84 -7.05 -2.33 -1.80
C HIS A 84 -7.67 -3.68 -1.39
N THR A 85 -7.78 -4.66 -2.28
CA THR A 85 -7.46 -4.71 -3.71
C THR A 85 -8.46 -5.64 -4.41
N LEU A 86 -8.69 -5.44 -5.71
CA LEU A 86 -9.74 -6.14 -6.46
C LEU A 86 -9.31 -7.53 -6.95
N VAL A 87 -8.10 -7.65 -7.49
CA VAL A 87 -7.58 -8.90 -8.07
C VAL A 87 -6.20 -9.19 -7.51
N TRP A 88 -6.10 -10.23 -6.69
CA TRP A 88 -4.86 -10.69 -6.10
C TRP A 88 -4.78 -12.21 -6.10
N HIS A 89 -3.56 -12.75 -6.19
CA HIS A 89 -3.35 -14.21 -6.15
C HIS A 89 -3.55 -14.79 -4.73
N ASN A 90 -3.47 -13.94 -3.71
CA ASN A 90 -3.70 -14.27 -2.31
C ASN A 90 -5.07 -13.73 -1.86
N GLN A 91 -5.59 -14.24 -0.73
CA GLN A 91 -6.84 -13.79 -0.09
C GLN A 91 -8.03 -13.66 -1.07
N THR A 92 -8.09 -14.56 -2.06
CA THR A 92 -9.21 -14.74 -2.97
C THR A 92 -9.83 -16.12 -2.71
N PRO A 93 -11.13 -16.21 -2.38
CA PRO A 93 -11.78 -17.48 -2.06
C PRO A 93 -11.74 -18.48 -3.21
N GLU A 94 -11.65 -19.77 -2.87
CA GLU A 94 -11.56 -20.84 -3.86
C GLU A 94 -12.77 -20.92 -4.80
N TRP A 95 -13.97 -20.52 -4.33
CA TRP A 95 -15.21 -20.59 -5.11
C TRP A 95 -15.07 -19.85 -6.45
N VAL A 96 -14.27 -18.78 -6.49
CA VAL A 96 -14.01 -17.98 -7.69
C VAL A 96 -13.49 -18.85 -8.83
N PHE A 97 -12.64 -19.83 -8.51
CA PHE A 97 -11.94 -20.68 -9.47
C PHE A 97 -12.52 -22.09 -9.59
N GLN A 98 -13.63 -22.38 -8.90
CA GLN A 98 -14.28 -23.69 -8.90
C GLN A 98 -15.58 -23.67 -9.71
N ASN A 99 -15.82 -24.72 -10.50
CA ASN A 99 -17.11 -24.98 -11.13
C ASN A 99 -18.09 -25.63 -10.14
N SER A 100 -19.36 -25.78 -10.54
CA SER A 100 -20.43 -26.36 -9.70
C SER A 100 -20.15 -27.78 -9.19
N SER A 101 -19.23 -28.52 -9.82
CA SER A 101 -18.82 -29.87 -9.43
C SER A 101 -17.53 -29.89 -8.59
N GLY A 102 -17.01 -28.72 -8.18
CA GLY A 102 -15.76 -28.59 -7.42
C GLY A 102 -14.47 -28.72 -8.25
N GLY A 103 -14.58 -28.86 -9.57
CA GLY A 103 -13.43 -28.84 -10.49
C GLY A 103 -13.02 -27.42 -10.87
N LYS A 104 -12.00 -27.26 -11.72
CA LYS A 104 -11.58 -25.92 -12.20
C LYS A 104 -12.70 -25.25 -13.01
N ALA A 105 -12.96 -23.99 -12.73
CA ALA A 105 -13.84 -23.13 -13.52
C ALA A 105 -13.19 -22.83 -14.88
N GLY A 106 -14.02 -22.76 -15.93
CA GLY A 106 -13.57 -22.32 -17.24
C GLY A 106 -13.35 -20.81 -17.29
N ARG A 107 -12.50 -20.36 -18.23
CA ARG A 107 -12.13 -18.95 -18.45
C ARG A 107 -13.32 -17.98 -18.37
N GLU A 108 -14.39 -18.23 -19.13
CA GLU A 108 -15.55 -17.33 -19.21
C GLU A 108 -16.27 -17.18 -17.87
N LEU A 109 -16.35 -18.25 -17.08
CA LEU A 109 -16.96 -18.18 -15.75
C LEU A 109 -16.11 -17.34 -14.79
N VAL A 110 -14.78 -17.51 -14.82
CA VAL A 110 -13.89 -16.72 -13.95
C VAL A 110 -13.85 -15.25 -14.38
N LEU A 111 -13.90 -14.95 -15.69
CA LEU A 111 -14.05 -13.57 -16.18
C LEU A 111 -15.38 -12.94 -15.76
N ALA A 112 -16.48 -13.69 -15.84
CA ALA A 112 -17.79 -13.20 -15.39
C ALA A 112 -17.80 -12.90 -13.89
N ARG A 113 -17.21 -13.77 -13.07
CA ARG A 113 -17.07 -13.57 -11.62
C ARG A 113 -16.17 -12.39 -11.27
N MET A 114 -15.03 -12.24 -11.96
CA MET A 114 -14.16 -11.06 -11.83
C MET A 114 -14.93 -9.78 -12.15
N LYS A 115 -15.66 -9.76 -13.27
CA LYS A 115 -16.45 -8.60 -13.67
C LYS A 115 -17.52 -8.27 -12.63
N ALA A 116 -18.28 -9.27 -12.18
CA ALA A 116 -19.33 -9.09 -11.18
C ALA A 116 -18.77 -8.53 -9.86
N HIS A 117 -17.66 -9.11 -9.36
CA HIS A 117 -16.99 -8.63 -8.17
C HIS A 117 -16.53 -7.17 -8.31
N ILE A 118 -15.81 -6.86 -9.38
CA ILE A 118 -15.30 -5.50 -9.63
C ILE A 118 -16.45 -4.51 -9.76
N HIS A 119 -17.49 -4.85 -10.52
CA HIS A 119 -18.65 -3.95 -10.72
C HIS A 119 -19.41 -3.69 -9.42
N GLU A 120 -19.63 -4.71 -8.59
CA GLU A 120 -20.32 -4.54 -7.31
C GLU A 120 -19.49 -3.71 -6.33
N VAL A 121 -18.21 -4.05 -6.16
CA VAL A 121 -17.32 -3.40 -5.18
C VAL A 121 -16.99 -1.97 -5.60
N VAL A 122 -16.51 -1.76 -6.82
CA VAL A 122 -16.17 -0.42 -7.32
C VAL A 122 -17.42 0.44 -7.46
N GLY A 123 -18.53 -0.14 -7.93
CA GLY A 123 -19.82 0.54 -8.05
C GLY A 123 -20.38 1.01 -6.70
N ARG A 124 -20.27 0.20 -5.64
CA ARG A 124 -20.68 0.58 -4.28
C ARG A 124 -19.95 1.82 -3.77
N TYR A 125 -18.64 1.89 -3.99
CA TYR A 125 -17.77 2.95 -3.47
C TYR A 125 -17.47 4.06 -4.49
N ARG A 126 -18.21 4.10 -5.60
CA ARG A 126 -18.06 5.13 -6.64
C ARG A 126 -18.18 6.53 -6.03
N GLY A 127 -17.18 7.37 -6.28
CA GLY A 127 -17.10 8.73 -5.73
C GLY A 127 -16.60 8.84 -4.29
N ASP A 128 -16.48 7.73 -3.55
CA ASP A 128 -15.94 7.70 -2.19
C ASP A 128 -14.47 7.25 -2.15
N ILE A 129 -14.09 6.37 -3.08
CA ILE A 129 -12.72 5.87 -3.25
C ILE A 129 -12.11 6.54 -4.47
N TYR A 130 -10.96 7.20 -4.30
CA TYR A 130 -10.32 7.97 -5.37
C TYR A 130 -9.39 7.14 -6.25
N ALA A 131 -8.87 6.04 -5.70
CA ALA A 131 -7.92 5.16 -6.38
C ALA A 131 -8.12 3.71 -5.97
N TRP A 132 -7.98 2.80 -6.92
CA TRP A 132 -8.02 1.35 -6.70
C TRP A 132 -6.71 0.69 -7.09
N ASP A 133 -6.18 -0.14 -6.20
CA ASP A 133 -5.21 -1.16 -6.57
C ASP A 133 -6.00 -2.28 -7.27
N VAL A 134 -6.06 -2.24 -8.61
CA VAL A 134 -6.91 -3.13 -9.41
C VAL A 134 -6.32 -4.53 -9.47
N VAL A 135 -5.02 -4.61 -9.75
CA VAL A 135 -4.26 -5.86 -9.76
C VAL A 135 -3.06 -5.71 -8.85
N ASN A 136 -2.94 -6.65 -7.90
CA ASN A 136 -1.85 -6.69 -6.94
C ASN A 136 -0.90 -7.86 -7.24
N GLU A 137 0.41 -7.60 -7.26
CA GLU A 137 1.48 -8.61 -7.21
C GLU A 137 1.45 -9.70 -8.29
N ALA A 138 1.05 -9.33 -9.51
CA ALA A 138 0.98 -10.26 -10.63
C ALA A 138 2.34 -10.62 -11.27
N ILE A 139 3.41 -9.89 -10.94
CA ILE A 139 4.75 -10.14 -11.49
C ILE A 139 5.48 -11.18 -10.64
N ALA A 140 6.25 -12.05 -11.29
CA ALA A 140 7.07 -13.04 -10.61
C ALA A 140 8.26 -12.37 -9.90
N ASP A 141 8.52 -12.78 -8.64
CA ASP A 141 9.61 -12.21 -7.84
C ASP A 141 11.02 -12.57 -8.35
N SER A 142 11.14 -13.67 -9.09
CA SER A 142 12.41 -14.17 -9.62
C SER A 142 12.19 -15.07 -10.84
N GLY A 143 13.28 -15.41 -11.54
CA GLY A 143 13.28 -16.34 -12.67
C GLY A 143 12.98 -15.68 -14.02
N SER A 144 12.89 -16.46 -15.08
CA SER A 144 12.68 -15.94 -16.44
C SER A 144 11.25 -15.45 -16.70
N GLU A 145 10.27 -15.96 -15.96
CA GLU A 145 8.86 -15.67 -16.21
C GLU A 145 8.51 -14.22 -15.85
N LEU A 146 7.64 -13.62 -16.67
CA LEU A 146 7.12 -12.28 -16.42
C LEU A 146 6.09 -12.33 -15.28
N LEU A 147 5.07 -13.17 -15.44
CA LEU A 147 3.94 -13.26 -14.52
C LEU A 147 4.13 -14.37 -13.49
N ARG A 148 3.64 -14.10 -12.27
CA ARG A 148 3.52 -15.10 -11.20
C ARG A 148 2.48 -16.15 -11.57
N SER A 149 2.78 -17.42 -11.27
CA SER A 149 1.77 -18.49 -11.30
C SER A 149 0.64 -18.19 -10.30
N SER A 150 -0.59 -18.10 -10.80
CA SER A 150 -1.77 -17.80 -9.98
C SER A 150 -3.02 -18.49 -10.53
N PRO A 151 -4.07 -18.70 -9.71
CA PRO A 151 -5.35 -19.22 -10.18
C PRO A 151 -5.98 -18.33 -11.28
N TRP A 152 -5.77 -17.02 -11.21
CA TRP A 152 -6.20 -16.07 -12.25
C TRP A 152 -5.52 -16.34 -13.59
N LEU A 153 -4.18 -16.39 -13.61
CA LEU A 153 -3.41 -16.69 -14.81
C LEU A 153 -3.73 -18.08 -15.37
N ALA A 154 -3.87 -19.08 -14.50
CA ALA A 154 -4.15 -20.45 -14.91
C ALA A 154 -5.57 -20.64 -15.48
N SER A 155 -6.55 -19.84 -15.02
CA SER A 155 -7.95 -19.99 -15.45
C SER A 155 -8.29 -19.10 -16.64
N ILE A 156 -7.76 -17.88 -16.68
CA ILE A 156 -8.06 -16.90 -17.72
C ILE A 156 -6.94 -16.92 -18.77
N GLY A 157 -5.70 -16.67 -18.36
CA GLY A 157 -4.58 -16.33 -19.26
C GLY A 157 -4.10 -14.91 -18.99
N GLU A 158 -3.04 -14.48 -19.66
CA GLU A 158 -2.32 -13.22 -19.35
C GLU A 158 -3.18 -11.96 -19.41
N ASP A 159 -4.22 -11.96 -20.24
CA ASP A 159 -5.13 -10.83 -20.43
C ASP A 159 -6.11 -10.60 -19.25
N PHE A 160 -6.05 -11.42 -18.20
CA PHE A 160 -6.82 -11.20 -16.97
C PHE A 160 -6.53 -9.82 -16.36
N ILE A 161 -5.29 -9.33 -16.51
CA ILE A 161 -4.86 -8.03 -16.00
C ILE A 161 -5.60 -6.92 -16.74
N ALA A 162 -5.52 -6.92 -18.09
CA ALA A 162 -6.21 -5.92 -18.91
C ALA A 162 -7.72 -5.92 -18.65
N LYS A 163 -8.35 -7.11 -18.57
CA LYS A 163 -9.77 -7.26 -18.26
C LYS A 163 -10.16 -6.67 -16.91
N ALA A 164 -9.34 -6.86 -15.87
CA ALA A 164 -9.61 -6.27 -14.56
C ALA A 164 -9.64 -4.73 -14.61
N PHE A 165 -8.68 -4.11 -15.32
CA PHE A 165 -8.66 -2.66 -15.52
C PHE A 165 -9.85 -2.14 -16.34
N GLU A 166 -10.19 -2.82 -17.44
CA GLU A 166 -11.38 -2.49 -18.24
C GLU A 166 -12.64 -2.51 -17.38
N TYR A 167 -12.86 -3.58 -16.59
CA TYR A 167 -14.04 -3.69 -15.72
C TYR A 167 -14.05 -2.65 -14.61
N ALA A 168 -12.90 -2.31 -14.03
CA ALA A 168 -12.81 -1.28 -13.00
C ALA A 168 -13.14 0.10 -13.58
N HIS A 169 -12.65 0.40 -14.79
CA HIS A 169 -12.95 1.66 -15.48
C HIS A 169 -14.43 1.75 -15.92
N GLU A 170 -15.03 0.65 -16.37
CA GLU A 170 -16.48 0.57 -16.61
C GLU A 170 -17.28 0.89 -15.34
N ALA A 171 -16.83 0.37 -14.18
CA ALA A 171 -17.51 0.49 -12.90
C ALA A 171 -17.32 1.84 -12.20
N ASP A 172 -16.21 2.54 -12.43
CA ASP A 172 -16.04 3.96 -12.08
C ASP A 172 -14.99 4.62 -13.01
N PRO A 173 -15.42 5.35 -14.06
CA PRO A 173 -14.50 6.02 -14.97
C PRO A 173 -13.69 7.16 -14.34
N GLN A 174 -14.06 7.63 -13.14
CA GLN A 174 -13.37 8.72 -12.45
C GLN A 174 -12.30 8.23 -11.48
N ALA A 175 -12.34 6.96 -11.07
CA ALA A 175 -11.33 6.39 -10.18
C ALA A 175 -9.98 6.23 -10.88
N LEU A 176 -8.90 6.56 -10.17
CA LEU A 176 -7.54 6.28 -10.63
C LEU A 176 -7.25 4.78 -10.44
N LEU A 177 -6.71 4.12 -11.46
CA LEU A 177 -6.56 2.67 -11.49
C LEU A 177 -5.07 2.32 -11.46
N PHE A 178 -4.68 1.52 -10.48
CA PHE A 178 -3.29 1.21 -10.18
C PHE A 178 -2.99 -0.27 -10.32
N TYR A 179 -1.79 -0.56 -10.84
CA TYR A 179 -1.11 -1.82 -10.59
C TYR A 179 -0.21 -1.64 -9.36
N ASN A 180 -0.27 -2.54 -8.37
CA ASN A 180 0.48 -2.43 -7.11
C ASN A 180 1.37 -3.66 -6.89
N ASP A 181 2.62 -3.48 -6.45
CA ASP A 181 3.54 -4.59 -6.17
C ASP A 181 4.67 -4.20 -5.20
N TYR A 182 5.24 -5.19 -4.51
CA TYR A 182 6.45 -5.08 -3.68
C TYR A 182 7.71 -5.46 -4.45
N ASN A 183 8.88 -5.23 -3.82
CA ASN A 183 10.18 -5.46 -4.45
C ASN A 183 10.32 -4.71 -5.78
N GLU A 184 9.51 -3.68 -5.96
CA GLU A 184 9.34 -2.91 -7.19
C GLU A 184 10.61 -2.12 -7.55
N SER A 185 11.45 -1.87 -6.54
CA SER A 185 12.74 -1.22 -6.71
C SER A 185 13.88 -2.19 -7.03
N VAL A 186 13.68 -3.52 -6.89
CA VAL A 186 14.68 -4.53 -7.26
C VAL A 186 14.89 -4.49 -8.77
N PRO A 187 16.12 -4.35 -9.30
CA PRO A 187 16.34 -4.13 -10.74
C PRO A 187 15.66 -5.12 -11.68
N GLU A 188 15.70 -6.43 -11.37
CA GLU A 188 15.06 -7.45 -12.19
C GLU A 188 13.52 -7.30 -12.21
N LYS A 189 12.91 -7.22 -11.02
CA LYS A 189 11.45 -7.09 -10.88
C LYS A 189 10.97 -5.74 -11.42
N ARG A 190 11.75 -4.67 -11.24
CA ARG A 190 11.48 -3.34 -11.80
C ARG A 190 11.25 -3.39 -13.31
N GLU A 191 12.16 -4.04 -14.04
CA GLU A 191 12.04 -4.13 -15.50
C GLU A 191 10.86 -5.01 -15.94
N LYS A 192 10.53 -6.07 -15.19
CA LYS A 192 9.33 -6.88 -15.43
C LYS A 192 8.05 -6.08 -15.26
N ILE A 193 7.93 -5.34 -14.15
CA ILE A 193 6.81 -4.42 -13.90
C ILE A 193 6.74 -3.38 -15.01
N TYR A 194 7.86 -2.75 -15.38
CA TYR A 194 7.90 -1.77 -16.46
C TYR A 194 7.41 -2.36 -17.80
N ALA A 195 7.83 -3.58 -18.14
CA ALA A 195 7.41 -4.25 -19.37
C ALA A 195 5.89 -4.51 -19.39
N LEU A 196 5.32 -4.97 -18.28
CA LEU A 196 3.87 -5.13 -18.13
C LEU A 196 3.15 -3.79 -18.29
N LEU A 197 3.54 -2.77 -17.53
CA LEU A 197 2.91 -1.44 -17.56
C LEU A 197 2.97 -0.83 -18.97
N LYS A 198 4.12 -0.93 -19.63
CA LYS A 198 4.29 -0.47 -21.02
C LYS A 198 3.34 -1.20 -21.97
N SER A 199 3.26 -2.52 -21.87
CA SER A 199 2.36 -3.34 -22.69
C SER A 199 0.88 -2.99 -22.49
N LEU A 200 0.45 -2.76 -21.24
CA LEU A 200 -0.92 -2.32 -20.94
C LEU A 200 -1.22 -0.95 -21.56
N LYS A 201 -0.26 -0.01 -21.50
CA LYS A 201 -0.40 1.31 -22.15
C LYS A 201 -0.46 1.22 -23.67
N GLU A 202 0.35 0.36 -24.30
CA GLU A 202 0.34 0.13 -25.76
C GLU A 202 -0.97 -0.53 -26.25
N GLN A 203 -1.71 -1.18 -25.35
CA GLN A 203 -3.02 -1.78 -25.59
C GLN A 203 -4.19 -0.84 -25.23
N ASP A 204 -3.92 0.43 -24.91
CA ASP A 204 -4.93 1.42 -24.48
C ASP A 204 -5.76 0.97 -23.24
N VAL A 205 -5.18 0.12 -22.38
CA VAL A 205 -5.80 -0.28 -21.10
C VAL A 205 -5.89 0.95 -20.17
N PRO A 206 -7.00 1.16 -19.45
CA PRO A 206 -7.19 2.33 -18.58
C PRO A 206 -6.39 2.23 -17.27
N ILE A 207 -5.06 2.23 -17.37
CA ILE A 207 -4.14 2.26 -16.24
C ILE A 207 -3.62 3.69 -16.03
N HIS A 208 -3.80 4.19 -14.81
CA HIS A 208 -3.52 5.58 -14.45
C HIS A 208 -2.24 5.72 -13.61
N GLY A 209 -1.84 4.67 -12.90
CA GLY A 209 -0.65 4.71 -12.07
C GLY A 209 -0.08 3.36 -11.67
N VAL A 210 1.06 3.40 -10.98
CA VAL A 210 1.68 2.27 -10.32
C VAL A 210 1.90 2.57 -8.83
N GLY A 211 1.52 1.61 -8.00
CA GLY A 211 1.76 1.59 -6.57
C GLY A 211 3.06 0.85 -6.27
N LEU A 212 3.95 1.52 -5.55
CA LEU A 212 5.18 0.95 -5.03
C LEU A 212 4.93 0.63 -3.56
N GLN A 213 4.81 -0.65 -3.19
CA GLN A 213 4.48 -1.03 -1.81
C GLN A 213 5.50 -0.46 -0.83
N ALA A 214 6.79 -0.52 -1.17
CA ALA A 214 7.86 0.04 -0.33
C ALA A 214 7.97 -0.60 1.06
N HIS A 215 7.73 -1.91 1.15
CA HIS A 215 8.15 -2.72 2.29
C HIS A 215 9.68 -2.84 2.32
N TRP A 216 10.33 -1.89 2.98
CA TRP A 216 11.77 -1.72 2.96
C TRP A 216 12.38 -2.00 4.34
N ASN A 217 13.70 -1.97 4.42
CA ASN A 217 14.43 -2.05 5.68
C ASN A 217 15.51 -0.97 5.75
N LEU A 218 16.35 -1.05 6.80
CA LEU A 218 17.40 -0.07 7.08
C LEU A 218 18.42 0.11 5.95
N GLU A 219 18.55 -0.87 5.05
CA GLU A 219 19.60 -0.91 4.02
C GLU A 219 19.07 -1.12 2.61
N PHE A 220 18.02 -1.93 2.47
CA PHE A 220 17.53 -2.42 1.19
C PHE A 220 16.11 -1.93 0.90
N PRO A 221 15.81 -1.57 -0.35
CA PRO A 221 16.72 -1.38 -1.51
C PRO A 221 17.62 -0.15 -1.35
N SER A 222 18.65 0.00 -2.18
CA SER A 222 19.46 1.22 -2.14
C SER A 222 18.64 2.46 -2.56
N LEU A 223 19.05 3.67 -2.15
CA LEU A 223 18.39 4.90 -2.60
C LEU A 223 18.46 5.07 -4.12
N ASP A 224 19.55 4.62 -4.73
CA ASP A 224 19.73 4.65 -6.19
C ASP A 224 18.77 3.69 -6.91
N ASP A 225 18.49 2.52 -6.34
CA ASP A 225 17.51 1.59 -6.90
C ASP A 225 16.09 2.15 -6.82
N ILE A 226 15.73 2.77 -5.68
CA ILE A 226 14.44 3.48 -5.52
C ILE A 226 14.32 4.61 -6.53
N ARG A 227 15.37 5.44 -6.68
CA ARG A 227 15.42 6.52 -7.65
C ARG A 227 15.20 6.02 -9.07
N ARG A 228 15.93 4.97 -9.47
CA ARG A 228 15.80 4.35 -10.79
C ARG A 228 14.40 3.77 -11.01
N ALA A 229 13.76 3.19 -9.99
CA ALA A 229 12.39 2.71 -10.08
C ALA A 229 11.39 3.84 -10.33
N ILE A 230 11.47 4.92 -9.53
CA ILE A 230 10.64 6.11 -9.69
C ILE A 230 10.78 6.69 -11.11
N GLU A 231 12.01 6.93 -11.56
CA GLU A 231 12.28 7.47 -12.91
C GLU A 231 11.77 6.54 -14.01
N ARG A 232 11.98 5.24 -13.86
CA ARG A 232 11.59 4.22 -14.84
C ARG A 232 10.07 4.15 -15.01
N TYR A 233 9.32 4.20 -13.91
CA TYR A 233 7.86 4.17 -13.99
C TYR A 233 7.28 5.52 -14.42
N ALA A 234 7.84 6.63 -13.94
CA ALA A 234 7.44 7.97 -14.37
C ALA A 234 7.68 8.19 -15.87
N SER A 235 8.68 7.54 -16.48
CA SER A 235 8.93 7.65 -17.93
C SER A 235 7.79 7.07 -18.79
N LEU A 236 6.89 6.28 -18.21
CA LEU A 236 5.65 5.84 -18.88
C LEU A 236 4.54 6.88 -18.82
N GLY A 237 4.73 8.02 -18.13
CA GLY A 237 3.68 9.01 -17.89
C GLY A 237 2.56 8.49 -16.98
N LEU A 238 2.90 7.57 -16.07
CA LEU A 238 2.00 7.05 -15.04
C LEU A 238 2.20 7.82 -13.73
N MET A 239 1.11 7.99 -12.98
CA MET A 239 1.17 8.51 -11.61
C MET A 239 1.81 7.48 -10.67
N LEU A 240 2.60 7.93 -9.71
CA LEU A 240 3.20 7.06 -8.71
C LEU A 240 2.55 7.28 -7.35
N HIS A 241 2.29 6.18 -6.64
CA HIS A 241 2.00 6.20 -5.20
C HIS A 241 3.00 5.29 -4.48
N ILE A 242 3.52 5.74 -3.34
CA ILE A 242 4.07 4.82 -2.35
C ILE A 242 2.89 4.33 -1.51
N THR A 243 2.65 3.03 -1.47
CA THR A 243 1.35 2.49 -1.05
C THR A 243 1.36 1.80 0.31
N GLU A 244 2.48 1.23 0.74
CA GLU A 244 2.56 0.34 1.91
C GLU A 244 3.88 0.55 2.70
N LEU A 245 4.34 1.81 2.79
CA LEU A 245 5.66 2.14 3.34
C LEU A 245 5.79 1.66 4.79
N ASP A 246 6.80 0.83 5.02
CA ASP A 246 7.33 0.50 6.32
C ASP A 246 8.85 0.30 6.24
N VAL A 247 9.57 0.58 7.34
CA VAL A 247 11.02 0.43 7.40
C VAL A 247 11.36 -0.56 8.51
N SER A 248 11.36 -1.84 8.18
CA SER A 248 11.74 -2.92 9.12
C SER A 248 13.13 -2.68 9.71
N VAL A 249 13.27 -2.83 11.03
CA VAL A 249 14.59 -2.81 11.70
C VAL A 249 15.40 -4.09 11.46
N PHE A 250 14.76 -5.12 10.89
CA PHE A 250 15.41 -6.37 10.49
C PHE A 250 15.59 -6.42 8.97
N ALA A 251 16.78 -6.85 8.54
CA ALA A 251 17.00 -7.27 7.16
C ALA A 251 16.18 -8.54 6.85
N HIS A 252 15.96 -8.84 5.56
CA HIS A 252 15.16 -9.99 5.16
C HIS A 252 15.72 -11.32 5.72
N GLU A 253 17.04 -11.50 5.68
CA GLU A 253 17.72 -12.72 6.16
C GLU A 253 17.82 -12.80 7.69
N ASP A 254 17.56 -11.70 8.40
CA ASP A 254 17.55 -11.71 9.85
C ASP A 254 16.24 -12.30 10.39
N LYS A 255 16.33 -13.54 10.87
CA LYS A 255 15.21 -14.32 11.42
C LYS A 255 15.18 -14.35 12.95
N ARG A 256 15.88 -13.45 13.61
CA ARG A 256 15.97 -13.43 15.07
C ARG A 256 14.64 -13.14 15.75
N THR A 257 14.50 -13.64 16.97
CA THR A 257 13.28 -13.58 17.80
C THR A 257 13.57 -13.19 19.25
N ASP A 258 14.83 -12.90 19.56
CA ASP A 258 15.35 -12.61 20.91
C ASP A 258 15.20 -11.15 21.34
N LEU A 259 15.05 -10.22 20.38
CA LEU A 259 14.95 -8.80 20.68
C LEU A 259 13.58 -8.44 21.28
N ALA A 260 13.62 -7.94 22.51
CA ALA A 260 12.45 -7.36 23.18
C ALA A 260 12.27 -5.85 22.90
N ALA A 261 13.30 -5.19 22.38
CA ALA A 261 13.32 -3.77 22.01
C ALA A 261 14.36 -3.55 20.89
N PRO A 262 14.21 -2.51 20.03
CA PRO A 262 15.23 -2.17 19.05
C PRO A 262 16.45 -1.58 19.77
N THR A 263 17.65 -1.78 19.22
CA THR A 263 18.84 -1.12 19.74
C THR A 263 18.85 0.37 19.39
N GLU A 264 19.61 1.18 20.12
CA GLU A 264 19.80 2.59 19.80
C GLU A 264 20.32 2.79 18.37
N GLU A 265 21.28 1.96 17.95
CA GLU A 265 21.79 1.94 16.57
C GLU A 265 20.68 1.66 15.54
N MET A 266 19.78 0.70 15.79
CA MET A 266 18.66 0.43 14.89
C MET A 266 17.74 1.65 14.75
N LEU A 267 17.46 2.35 15.87
CA LEU A 267 16.61 3.53 15.88
C LEU A 267 17.27 4.72 15.17
N GLU A 268 18.56 4.96 15.39
CA GLU A 268 19.33 6.01 14.71
C GLU A 268 19.36 5.77 13.19
N ARG A 269 19.67 4.54 12.78
CA ARG A 269 19.68 4.15 11.36
C ARG A 269 18.31 4.25 10.73
N GLN A 270 17.25 3.86 11.43
CA GLN A 270 15.88 4.02 10.95
C GLN A 270 15.51 5.50 10.81
N ALA A 271 15.94 6.35 11.74
CA ALA A 271 15.69 7.78 11.66
C ALA A 271 16.41 8.42 10.47
N GLU A 272 17.68 8.08 10.24
CA GLU A 272 18.41 8.50 9.04
C GLU A 272 17.72 8.01 7.76
N ARG A 273 17.35 6.73 7.73
CA ARG A 273 16.70 6.11 6.59
C ARG A 273 15.41 6.81 6.21
N TYR A 274 14.52 7.09 7.16
CA TYR A 274 13.29 7.85 6.88
C TYR A 274 13.56 9.25 6.33
N GLY A 275 14.56 9.97 6.87
CA GLY A 275 14.98 11.25 6.32
C GLY A 275 15.45 11.14 4.87
N GLN A 276 16.34 10.19 4.57
CA GLN A 276 16.82 9.94 3.21
C GLN A 276 15.68 9.61 2.23
N LEU A 277 14.76 8.74 2.65
CA LEU A 277 13.60 8.35 1.85
C LEU A 277 12.69 9.55 1.56
N PHE A 278 12.28 10.30 2.58
CA PHE A 278 11.37 11.42 2.38
C PHE A 278 12.00 12.59 1.62
N ARG A 279 13.32 12.78 1.70
CA ARG A 279 14.03 13.71 0.81
C ARG A 279 13.90 13.28 -0.65
N LEU A 280 14.18 12.01 -0.94
CA LEU A 280 14.08 11.44 -2.29
C LEU A 280 12.63 11.51 -2.80
N LEU A 281 11.64 11.07 -2.02
CA LEU A 281 10.24 11.09 -2.45
C LEU A 281 9.75 12.51 -2.73
N LYS A 282 10.17 13.50 -1.92
CA LYS A 282 9.84 14.91 -2.12
C LYS A 282 10.48 15.48 -3.40
N GLU A 283 11.71 15.09 -3.73
CA GLU A 283 12.38 15.45 -5.00
C GLU A 283 11.53 15.05 -6.21
N TYR A 284 10.81 13.92 -6.12
CA TYR A 284 9.92 13.42 -7.18
C TYR A 284 8.43 13.70 -6.93
N SER A 285 8.09 14.71 -6.13
CA SER A 285 6.68 15.12 -5.89
C SER A 285 5.92 15.55 -7.14
N GLY A 286 6.60 15.84 -8.26
CA GLY A 286 5.95 16.03 -9.56
C GLY A 286 5.35 14.75 -10.16
N SER A 287 5.81 13.57 -9.73
CA SER A 287 5.33 12.25 -10.20
C SER A 287 4.64 11.45 -9.10
N ILE A 288 5.01 11.67 -7.83
CA ILE A 288 4.46 10.97 -6.66
C ILE A 288 3.31 11.79 -6.08
N ALA A 289 2.12 11.22 -6.05
CA ALA A 289 0.91 11.90 -5.56
C ALA A 289 0.48 11.48 -4.13
N SER A 290 1.00 10.35 -3.63
CA SER A 290 0.65 9.81 -2.30
C SER A 290 1.79 8.99 -1.72
N VAL A 291 1.99 9.10 -0.40
CA VAL A 291 2.83 8.23 0.40
C VAL A 291 1.99 7.68 1.56
N THR A 292 1.67 6.39 1.51
CA THR A 292 0.90 5.68 2.52
C THR A 292 1.82 4.75 3.31
N PHE A 293 1.75 4.82 4.63
CA PHE A 293 2.40 3.87 5.53
C PHE A 293 1.51 2.64 5.72
N TRP A 294 2.09 1.45 5.87
CA TRP A 294 1.31 0.22 6.12
C TRP A 294 0.89 0.02 7.58
N GLY A 295 0.54 1.12 8.23
CA GLY A 295 0.15 1.25 9.63
C GLY A 295 0.44 2.67 10.12
N ALA A 296 0.10 2.96 11.38
CA ALA A 296 0.31 4.30 11.95
C ALA A 296 1.36 4.33 13.07
N ALA A 297 1.47 3.28 13.88
CA ALA A 297 2.35 3.22 15.04
C ALA A 297 2.77 1.79 15.37
N ASP A 298 3.88 1.65 16.09
CA ASP A 298 4.54 0.37 16.33
C ASP A 298 3.74 -0.58 17.25
N ASP A 299 2.65 -0.15 17.89
CA ASP A 299 1.76 -1.02 18.68
C ASP A 299 0.95 -1.99 17.80
N TYR A 300 0.89 -1.76 16.48
CA TYR A 300 0.27 -2.68 15.53
C TYR A 300 1.02 -2.67 14.19
N THR A 301 1.59 -3.81 13.81
CA THR A 301 2.18 -4.01 12.48
C THR A 301 2.11 -5.48 12.06
N TRP A 302 1.83 -5.72 10.78
CA TRP A 302 1.88 -7.06 10.19
C TRP A 302 3.27 -7.71 10.30
N LEU A 303 4.33 -6.91 10.40
CA LEU A 303 5.73 -7.37 10.50
C LEU A 303 6.07 -8.07 11.82
N ASP A 304 5.18 -8.02 12.81
CA ASP A 304 5.27 -8.84 14.03
C ASP A 304 5.00 -10.34 13.73
N HIS A 305 4.36 -10.61 12.59
CA HIS A 305 3.99 -11.97 12.17
C HIS A 305 4.56 -12.38 10.81
N PHE A 306 5.21 -11.47 10.10
CA PHE A 306 5.83 -11.74 8.81
C PHE A 306 7.22 -11.07 8.67
N PRO A 307 8.20 -11.73 8.04
CA PRO A 307 8.22 -13.14 7.64
C PRO A 307 8.49 -14.10 8.82
N VAL A 308 8.72 -13.58 10.03
CA VAL A 308 8.96 -14.38 11.25
C VAL A 308 7.76 -14.28 12.15
N ARG A 309 7.08 -15.41 12.39
CA ARG A 309 5.85 -15.43 13.18
C ARG A 309 6.14 -15.19 14.67
N GLY A 310 5.57 -14.14 15.22
CA GLY A 310 5.54 -13.89 16.66
C GLY A 310 6.75 -13.15 17.22
N ARG A 311 7.53 -12.48 16.35
CA ARG A 311 8.53 -11.48 16.79
C ARG A 311 7.86 -10.12 16.99
N LYS A 312 8.60 -9.15 17.52
CA LYS A 312 8.23 -7.73 17.47
C LYS A 312 9.09 -7.01 16.43
N ASN A 313 8.50 -6.11 15.65
CA ASN A 313 9.17 -5.14 14.78
C ASN A 313 8.70 -3.71 15.15
N TRP A 314 9.46 -2.70 14.74
CA TRP A 314 9.21 -1.29 15.08
C TRP A 314 9.34 -0.41 13.84
N PRO A 315 8.52 -0.61 12.81
CA PRO A 315 8.83 -0.11 11.48
C PRO A 315 8.37 1.33 11.22
N PHE A 316 7.56 1.93 12.10
CA PHE A 316 6.90 3.21 11.84
C PHE A 316 7.58 4.38 12.55
N VAL A 317 6.99 5.57 12.40
CA VAL A 317 7.57 6.83 12.91
C VAL A 317 7.01 7.22 14.28
N PHE A 318 6.02 6.48 14.77
CA PHE A 318 5.46 6.57 16.12
C PHE A 318 5.64 5.25 16.86
N ASP A 319 6.00 5.32 18.13
CA ASP A 319 6.23 4.15 18.98
C ASP A 319 4.93 3.50 19.47
N GLU A 320 5.05 2.44 20.28
CA GLU A 320 3.92 1.69 20.85
C GLU A 320 3.05 2.52 21.81
N ASN A 321 3.52 3.69 22.24
CA ASN A 321 2.76 4.64 23.07
C ASN A 321 2.25 5.84 22.25
N HIS A 322 2.33 5.77 20.93
CA HIS A 322 1.97 6.80 19.96
C HIS A 322 2.78 8.09 20.11
N LEU A 323 4.01 7.99 20.65
CA LEU A 323 4.95 9.09 20.77
C LEU A 323 5.86 9.14 19.53
N PRO A 324 6.27 10.34 19.08
CA PRO A 324 7.12 10.47 17.90
C PRO A 324 8.52 9.88 18.16
N LYS A 325 9.00 9.05 17.24
CA LYS A 325 10.39 8.55 17.19
C LYS A 325 11.30 9.60 16.52
N GLU A 326 12.62 9.45 16.60
CA GLU A 326 13.53 10.33 15.84
C GLU A 326 13.29 10.26 14.33
N SER A 327 12.78 9.14 13.81
CA SER A 327 12.31 9.03 12.43
C SER A 327 11.25 10.05 12.04
N TYR A 328 10.28 10.33 12.93
CA TYR A 328 9.26 11.36 12.72
C TYR A 328 9.88 12.76 12.61
N TRP A 329 10.87 13.07 13.45
CA TRP A 329 11.53 14.37 13.39
C TRP A 329 12.40 14.52 12.15
N ASN A 330 13.11 13.46 11.75
CA ASN A 330 13.97 13.49 10.57
C ASN A 330 13.16 13.67 9.29
N LEU A 331 12.03 12.97 9.12
CA LEU A 331 11.19 13.20 7.95
C LEU A 331 10.58 14.61 7.97
N LEU A 332 10.08 15.12 9.11
CA LEU A 332 9.57 16.49 9.20
C LEU A 332 10.59 17.56 8.84
N LYS A 333 11.87 17.34 9.18
CA LYS A 333 12.96 18.22 8.77
C LYS A 333 13.08 18.30 7.24
N GLU A 334 12.85 17.20 6.52
CA GLU A 334 12.85 17.20 5.05
C GLU A 334 11.62 17.90 4.47
N ALA A 335 10.49 17.89 5.19
CA ALA A 335 9.32 18.67 4.81
C ALA A 335 9.61 20.18 4.88
N ASN A 336 10.25 20.64 5.96
CA ASN A 336 10.58 22.04 6.21
C ASN A 336 12.04 22.21 6.72
N PRO A 337 13.04 22.29 5.83
CA PRO A 337 14.47 22.31 6.22
C PRO A 337 14.87 23.51 7.09
N GLU A 338 14.13 24.61 6.99
CA GLU A 338 14.34 25.85 7.74
C GLU A 338 13.73 25.83 9.16
N THR A 339 12.97 24.80 9.53
CA THR A 339 12.29 24.72 10.83
C THR A 339 13.10 23.93 11.85
N THR A 340 13.50 24.59 12.95
CA THR A 340 14.12 23.95 14.11
C THR A 340 13.04 23.48 15.09
N PHE A 341 12.89 22.17 15.30
CA PHE A 341 11.87 21.59 16.20
C PHE A 341 12.30 21.52 17.68
N GLN A 342 13.21 22.38 18.14
CA GLN A 342 13.79 22.28 19.49
C GLN A 342 12.76 22.50 20.62
N ASP A 343 11.74 23.34 20.39
CA ASP A 343 10.76 23.73 21.41
C ASP A 343 9.58 22.75 21.58
N VAL A 344 9.42 21.76 20.68
CA VAL A 344 8.31 20.78 20.71
C VAL A 344 8.74 19.42 21.29
N ARG A 345 10.04 19.26 21.56
CA ARG A 345 10.63 18.03 22.13
C ARG A 345 10.53 17.95 23.66
N SER A 346 10.17 19.05 24.33
CA SER A 346 9.96 19.16 25.78
C SER A 346 8.48 19.10 26.14
#